data_AF-A0A2K1DWK7-F1
#
_entry.id   AF-A0A2K1DWK7-F1
#
_cell.length_a   1.000
_cell.length_b   1.000
_cell.length_c   1.000
_cell.angle_alpha   90.00
_cell.angle_beta   90.00
_cell.angle_gamma   90.00
#
_symmetry.space_group_name_H-M   'P 1'
#
loop_
_entity.id
_entity.type
_entity.pdbx_description
1 polymer ?
#
loop_
_entity_poly.entity_id
_entity_poly.type
_entity_poly.pdbx_seq_one_letter_code
_entity_poly.pdbx_strand_id
1 'polypeptide(L)'
;MKNLLVVCICFMTILSLTNCANDDNITRIESSLVYKVYELNTISDPSVTGYARFVKNEDLSVTIELNLSGLLADQMHPAHIHYNTAAETGAIALTLGTVNSNTGRSEVTITELDDGTPITYEELLDFDGYINVHLSSTNLDILVAQADIGQNELIGVTKTYALLQFDNSEISGSAKFSQRKNGEALATIQLTNAIDGEMHPSHIHRNTALETGEIALTFNPIDGNTGISYTNINQLDDATPFMYENIADFDGYINVHLSETDNSIVSQGDIGRNELTGESVVYDLNEVDVPDISGTASFFRRQNGEALAIIELMNTPVDGMHPGHIHENDAATTGPIMFTFNDVDGSTGISQTNVIQLDDGTPFGYDDVLEVNGYINIHLSASDLNTLVAQGNIGVND
;
A
#
# COMPACT_ATOMS: atom_id res chain seq x y z
N MET A 1 91.00 23.61 -40.08
CA MET A 1 90.10 24.36 -40.98
C MET A 1 89.02 24.96 -40.08
N LYS A 2 89.20 26.22 -39.63
CA LYS A 2 88.52 27.45 -40.14
C LYS A 2 87.00 27.33 -39.95
N ASN A 3 86.28 28.12 -39.14
CA ASN A 3 86.42 29.46 -38.55
C ASN A 3 85.64 29.48 -37.22
N LEU A 4 86.11 30.00 -36.08
CA LEU A 4 86.27 31.41 -35.67
C LEU A 4 85.07 32.32 -35.98
N LEU A 5 84.24 32.61 -34.97
CA LEU A 5 83.64 33.93 -34.80
C LEU A 5 83.67 34.31 -33.32
N VAL A 6 84.37 35.42 -33.05
CA VAL A 6 84.52 36.10 -31.77
C VAL A 6 83.73 37.40 -31.85
N VAL A 7 82.84 37.67 -30.91
CA VAL A 7 82.36 39.02 -30.53
C VAL A 7 81.97 38.94 -29.03
N CYS A 8 82.80 39.35 -28.07
CA CYS A 8 83.10 40.69 -27.54
C CYS A 8 81.92 41.47 -26.89
N ILE A 9 82.05 41.63 -25.56
CA ILE A 9 81.73 42.80 -24.73
C ILE A 9 80.25 42.98 -24.29
N CYS A 10 79.94 42.84 -23.00
CA CYS A 10 79.97 43.95 -22.03
C CYS A 10 79.61 43.49 -20.60
N PHE A 11 80.25 44.12 -19.63
CA PHE A 11 80.11 43.92 -18.18
C PHE A 11 79.02 44.85 -17.66
N MET A 12 78.05 44.37 -16.87
CA MET A 12 77.26 45.23 -15.96
C MET A 12 76.60 44.38 -14.86
N THR A 13 77.19 44.37 -13.68
CA THR A 13 76.54 43.94 -12.42
C THR A 13 75.73 45.10 -11.85
N ILE A 14 74.41 44.96 -11.70
CA ILE A 14 73.58 45.81 -10.83
C ILE A 14 72.54 44.97 -10.06
N LEU A 15 72.55 45.23 -8.76
CA LEU A 15 71.70 44.87 -7.62
C LEU A 15 70.20 44.49 -7.81
N SER A 16 69.82 43.47 -7.03
CA SER A 16 68.59 43.28 -6.20
C SER A 16 67.18 43.30 -6.81
N LEU A 17 66.41 42.22 -6.61
CA LEU A 17 65.40 42.05 -5.53
C LEU A 17 64.73 40.66 -5.66
N THR A 18 64.50 40.00 -4.52
CA THR A 18 63.78 38.73 -4.37
C THR A 18 62.28 38.92 -4.60
N ASN A 19 61.65 38.07 -5.43
CA ASN A 19 60.21 37.84 -5.39
C ASN A 19 59.96 36.32 -5.48
N CYS A 20 59.60 35.72 -4.35
CA CYS A 20 59.07 34.37 -4.29
C CYS A 20 57.59 34.43 -4.67
N ALA A 21 57.23 33.98 -5.86
CA ALA A 21 55.85 33.64 -6.17
C ALA A 21 55.62 32.20 -5.66
N ASN A 22 54.91 32.09 -4.54
CA ASN A 22 54.33 30.84 -4.07
C ASN A 22 53.03 30.64 -4.87
N ASP A 23 53.02 29.68 -5.78
CA ASP A 23 51.84 29.35 -6.60
C ASP A 23 51.45 27.89 -6.35
N ASP A 24 51.05 27.61 -5.11
CA ASP A 24 50.29 26.41 -4.77
C ASP A 24 48.80 26.81 -4.78
N ASN A 25 48.27 27.08 -5.96
CA ASN A 25 46.82 27.14 -6.17
C ASN A 25 46.28 25.70 -6.21
N ILE A 26 46.24 25.06 -5.03
CA ILE A 26 45.44 23.85 -4.85
C ILE A 26 43.99 24.29 -4.94
N THR A 27 43.44 24.15 -6.14
CA THR A 27 41.98 24.08 -6.31
C THR A 27 41.54 22.85 -5.55
N ARG A 28 40.98 23.07 -4.34
CA ARG A 28 40.30 22.03 -3.57
C ARG A 28 39.23 21.44 -4.49
N ILE A 29 39.49 20.24 -4.99
CA ILE A 29 38.49 19.43 -5.67
C ILE A 29 37.32 19.33 -4.69
N GLU A 30 36.11 19.67 -5.14
CA GLU A 30 34.91 19.42 -4.35
C GLU A 30 34.99 17.99 -3.85
N SER A 31 35.11 17.81 -2.53
CA SER A 31 34.88 16.51 -1.94
C SER A 31 33.49 16.10 -2.41
N SER A 32 33.39 15.00 -3.15
CA SER A 32 32.10 14.36 -3.37
C SER A 32 31.60 13.91 -1.99
N LEU A 33 30.92 14.81 -1.29
CA LEU A 33 30.40 14.57 0.05
C LEU A 33 29.56 13.30 -0.03
N VAL A 34 29.87 12.32 0.81
CA VAL A 34 29.02 11.13 0.94
C VAL A 34 27.84 11.56 1.78
N TYR A 35 26.64 11.54 1.20
CA TYR A 35 25.44 11.95 1.91
C TYR A 35 24.23 11.08 1.52
N LYS A 36 23.24 11.07 2.41
CA LYS A 36 21.91 10.49 2.18
C LYS A 36 20.86 11.58 2.42
N VAL A 37 19.82 11.59 1.59
CA VAL A 37 18.68 12.50 1.74
C VAL A 37 17.44 11.67 2.03
N TYR A 38 16.64 12.12 3.00
CA TYR A 38 15.31 11.62 3.29
C TYR A 38 14.32 12.75 3.07
N GLU A 39 13.31 12.53 2.23
CA GLU A 39 12.22 13.49 2.03
C GLU A 39 11.33 13.53 3.27
N LEU A 40 11.00 14.73 3.74
CA LEU A 40 10.10 14.93 4.88
C LEU A 40 8.67 15.08 4.37
N ASN A 41 7.81 14.12 4.70
CA ASN A 41 6.40 14.14 4.34
C ASN A 41 5.65 15.13 5.24
N THR A 42 4.76 15.92 4.66
CA THR A 42 3.85 16.79 5.41
C THR A 42 2.85 15.99 6.24
N ILE A 43 2.50 16.50 7.43
CA ILE A 43 1.47 15.91 8.31
C ILE A 43 0.28 16.86 8.47
N SER A 44 0.45 18.00 9.14
CA SER A 44 -0.67 18.89 9.49
C SER A 44 -0.93 20.03 8.50
N ASP A 45 0.07 20.42 7.70
CA ASP A 45 -0.02 21.56 6.79
C ASP A 45 0.56 21.19 5.41
N PRO A 46 -0.28 21.05 4.37
CA PRO A 46 0.16 20.60 3.05
C PRO A 46 1.10 21.58 2.34
N SER A 47 1.27 22.80 2.86
CA SER A 47 2.26 23.75 2.33
C SER A 47 3.68 23.47 2.80
N VAL A 48 3.85 22.68 3.87
CA VAL A 48 5.17 22.30 4.40
C VAL A 48 5.81 21.24 3.49
N THR A 49 7.04 21.51 3.07
CA THR A 49 7.85 20.59 2.27
C THR A 49 9.30 20.65 2.77
N GLY A 50 10.08 19.58 2.58
CA GLY A 50 11.47 19.61 2.99
C GLY A 50 12.19 18.28 2.92
N TYR A 51 13.42 18.27 3.43
CA TYR A 51 14.23 17.06 3.53
C TYR A 51 15.16 17.13 4.75
N ALA A 52 15.62 15.94 5.16
CA ALA A 52 16.77 15.75 6.03
C ALA A 52 17.95 15.25 5.20
N ARG A 53 19.15 15.82 5.37
CA ARG A 53 20.38 15.38 4.69
C ARG A 53 21.44 14.99 5.72
N PHE A 54 21.91 13.77 5.61
CA PHE A 54 22.91 13.17 6.48
C PHE A 54 24.22 13.15 5.71
N VAL A 55 25.24 13.83 6.21
CA VAL A 55 26.54 14.02 5.57
C VAL A 55 27.62 13.32 6.38
N LYS A 56 28.37 12.42 5.76
CA LYS A 56 29.52 11.75 6.37
C LYS A 56 30.73 12.68 6.35
N ASN A 57 31.29 12.97 7.52
CA ASN A 57 32.50 13.77 7.66
C ASN A 57 33.76 12.89 7.71
N GLU A 58 34.93 13.48 7.45
CA GLU A 58 36.23 12.79 7.45
C GLU A 58 36.69 12.38 8.86
N ASP A 59 36.19 13.04 9.90
CA ASP A 59 36.52 12.82 11.31
C ASP A 59 35.59 11.80 12.01
N LEU A 60 34.85 11.01 11.22
CA LEU A 60 33.82 10.04 11.65
C LEU A 60 32.54 10.65 12.23
N SER A 61 32.44 11.98 12.35
CA SER A 61 31.18 12.62 12.70
C SER A 61 30.17 12.60 11.54
N VAL A 62 28.91 12.81 11.87
CA VAL A 62 27.82 12.96 10.89
C VAL A 62 27.19 14.33 11.07
N THR A 63 27.08 15.10 10.00
CA THR A 63 26.29 16.34 9.98
C THR A 63 24.89 16.05 9.46
N ILE A 64 23.87 16.37 10.24
CA ILE A 64 22.46 16.21 9.87
C ILE A 64 21.86 17.60 9.67
N GLU A 65 21.39 17.85 8.46
CA GLU A 65 20.76 19.11 8.06
C GLU A 65 19.27 18.90 7.82
N LEU A 66 18.43 19.73 8.42
CA LEU A 66 17.02 19.85 8.07
C LEU A 66 16.82 21.09 7.22
N ASN A 67 16.07 20.95 6.12
CA ASN A 67 15.71 22.05 5.24
C ASN A 67 14.23 21.96 4.88
N LEU A 68 13.42 22.87 5.42
CA LEU A 68 11.98 22.93 5.26
C LEU A 68 11.54 24.29 4.72
N SER A 69 10.46 24.28 3.94
CA SER A 69 9.77 25.46 3.41
C SER A 69 8.29 25.38 3.74
N GLY A 70 7.57 26.51 3.61
CA GLY A 70 6.13 26.58 3.92
C GLY A 70 5.78 26.69 5.41
N LEU A 71 6.79 26.79 6.28
CA LEU A 71 6.59 27.00 7.71
C LEU A 71 6.02 28.39 8.01
N LEU A 72 5.20 28.49 9.07
CA LEU A 72 4.69 29.77 9.56
C LEU A 72 5.85 30.66 10.06
N ALA A 73 5.86 31.92 9.64
CA ALA A 73 6.95 32.85 9.95
C ALA A 73 7.13 33.10 11.47
N ASP A 74 8.36 33.42 11.86
CA ASP A 74 8.75 33.70 13.25
C ASP A 74 8.44 32.57 14.25
N GLN A 75 8.51 31.32 13.79
CA GLN A 75 8.34 30.12 14.60
C GLN A 75 9.60 29.26 14.63
N MET A 76 9.68 28.46 15.69
CA MET A 76 10.79 27.59 16.02
C MET A 76 10.22 26.18 16.18
N HIS A 77 10.65 25.26 15.32
CA HIS A 77 10.09 23.91 15.19
C HIS A 77 11.09 22.87 15.70
N PRO A 78 10.94 22.33 16.93
CA PRO A 78 11.82 21.29 17.44
C PRO A 78 11.80 20.07 16.51
N ALA A 79 12.93 19.38 16.40
CA ALA A 79 13.04 18.17 15.60
C ALA A 79 13.89 17.11 16.28
N HIS A 80 13.53 15.84 16.05
CA HIS A 80 14.15 14.69 16.70
C HIS A 80 14.22 13.50 15.74
N ILE A 81 15.20 12.62 15.95
CA ILE A 81 15.16 11.22 15.51
C ILE A 81 14.61 10.40 16.67
N HIS A 82 13.65 9.53 16.37
CA HIS A 82 13.05 8.55 17.28
C HIS A 82 13.44 7.13 16.87
N TYR A 83 13.35 6.18 17.80
CA TYR A 83 13.45 4.75 17.53
C TYR A 83 12.18 4.18 16.87
N ASN A 84 12.29 3.01 16.23
CA ASN A 84 11.23 2.27 15.52
C ASN A 84 10.76 2.96 14.22
N THR A 85 9.65 2.49 13.63
CA THR A 85 8.97 3.23 12.56
C THR A 85 8.10 4.36 13.11
N ALA A 86 7.79 5.34 12.27
CA ALA A 86 6.83 6.39 12.59
C ALA A 86 5.44 5.84 12.98
N ALA A 87 5.02 4.71 12.39
CA ALA A 87 3.74 4.08 12.65
C ALA A 87 3.68 3.38 14.02
N GLU A 88 4.81 2.88 14.52
CA GLU A 88 4.93 2.24 15.85
C GLU A 88 5.22 3.26 16.95
N THR A 89 5.74 4.43 16.57
CA THR A 89 6.28 5.46 17.46
C THR A 89 7.47 4.97 18.30
N GLY A 90 8.15 5.88 18.97
CA GLY A 90 9.26 5.50 19.85
C GLY A 90 9.83 6.65 20.67
N ALA A 91 10.74 6.29 21.59
CA ALA A 91 11.49 7.26 22.36
C ALA A 91 12.43 8.09 21.45
N ILE A 92 12.77 9.29 21.88
CA ILE A 92 13.77 10.13 21.21
C ILE A 92 15.14 9.47 21.33
N ALA A 93 15.80 9.27 20.19
CA ALA A 93 17.18 8.79 20.09
C ALA A 93 18.18 9.93 19.96
N LEU A 94 17.83 10.97 19.19
CA LEU A 94 18.71 12.10 18.91
C LEU A 94 17.93 13.41 18.75
N THR A 95 18.41 14.46 19.41
CA THR A 95 17.88 15.81 19.25
C THR A 95 18.51 16.52 18.05
N LEU A 96 17.71 16.92 17.07
CA LEU A 96 18.17 17.60 15.84
C LEU A 96 18.13 19.13 15.95
N GLY A 97 17.91 19.65 17.15
CA GLY A 97 17.76 21.08 17.40
C GLY A 97 16.40 21.61 16.99
N THR A 98 16.36 22.83 16.48
CA THR A 98 15.12 23.53 16.13
C THR A 98 15.24 24.16 14.76
N VAL A 99 14.28 23.90 13.89
CA VAL A 99 14.18 24.51 12.56
C VAL A 99 13.64 25.93 12.73
N ASN A 100 14.41 26.92 12.29
CA ASN A 100 13.99 28.32 12.33
C ASN A 100 13.23 28.67 11.04
N SER A 101 11.93 28.99 11.13
CA SER A 101 11.08 29.19 9.95
C SER A 101 11.50 30.35 9.05
N ASN A 102 12.24 31.34 9.56
CA ASN A 102 12.80 32.44 8.75
C ASN A 102 13.93 31.98 7.82
N THR A 103 14.56 30.85 8.13
CA THR A 103 15.63 30.25 7.31
C THR A 103 15.25 28.91 6.71
N GLY A 104 14.26 28.24 7.28
CA GLY A 104 13.89 26.86 6.97
C GLY A 104 14.88 25.81 7.48
N ARG A 105 15.88 26.17 8.29
CA ARG A 105 17.05 25.30 8.53
C ARG A 105 17.25 24.91 9.98
N SER A 106 17.76 23.70 10.18
CA SER A 106 18.45 23.23 11.39
C SER A 106 19.66 22.39 11.01
N GLU A 107 20.69 22.36 11.85
CA GLU A 107 21.92 21.62 11.58
C GLU A 107 22.56 21.17 12.90
N VAL A 108 22.91 19.89 12.98
CA VAL A 108 23.67 19.31 14.10
C VAL A 108 24.81 18.45 13.55
N THR A 109 25.92 18.37 14.30
CA THR A 109 27.03 17.45 13.98
C THR A 109 27.28 16.57 15.20
N ILE A 110 27.27 15.26 14.99
CA ILE A 110 27.19 14.27 16.07
C ILE A 110 28.20 13.15 15.86
N THR A 111 28.56 12.50 16.97
CA THR A 111 29.33 11.24 17.02
C THR A 111 28.64 10.21 17.92
N GLU A 112 27.58 10.61 18.60
CA GLU A 112 26.83 9.82 19.58
C GLU A 112 25.35 10.23 19.58
N LEU A 113 24.49 9.33 20.05
CA LEU A 113 23.08 9.58 20.38
C LEU A 113 22.96 10.38 21.68
N ASP A 114 21.75 10.83 22.03
CA ASP A 114 21.50 11.65 23.23
C ASP A 114 21.86 10.92 24.55
N ASP A 115 21.94 9.58 24.53
CA ASP A 115 22.33 8.76 25.68
C ASP A 115 23.85 8.48 25.77
N GLY A 116 24.64 9.02 24.84
CA GLY A 116 26.08 8.82 24.75
C GLY A 116 26.51 7.55 24.00
N THR A 117 25.57 6.80 23.40
CA THR A 117 25.90 5.66 22.53
C THR A 117 26.58 6.17 21.26
N PRO A 118 27.81 5.73 20.93
CA PRO A 118 28.46 6.11 19.68
C PRO A 118 27.63 5.68 18.46
N ILE A 119 27.58 6.53 17.43
CA ILE A 119 26.85 6.24 16.19
C ILE A 119 27.63 6.76 14.97
N THR A 120 27.73 5.94 13.95
CA THR A 120 28.40 6.24 12.69
C THR A 120 27.41 6.56 11.58
N TYR A 121 27.92 7.12 10.47
CA TYR A 121 27.13 7.32 9.26
C TYR A 121 26.51 6.03 8.73
N GLU A 122 27.31 4.96 8.67
CA GLU A 122 26.84 3.64 8.22
C GLU A 122 25.71 3.10 9.12
N GLU A 123 25.85 3.22 10.44
CA GLU A 123 24.80 2.78 11.38
C GLU A 123 23.53 3.62 11.24
N LEU A 124 23.62 4.93 10.93
CA LEU A 124 22.45 5.76 10.63
C LEU A 124 21.72 5.38 9.34
N LEU A 125 22.39 4.74 8.38
CA LEU A 125 21.75 4.25 7.14
C LEU A 125 20.95 2.96 7.35
N ASP A 126 21.18 2.25 8.45
CA ASP A 126 20.47 1.03 8.84
C ASP A 126 19.72 1.21 10.17
N PHE A 127 19.66 2.45 10.68
CA PHE A 127 19.01 2.75 11.94
C PHE A 127 17.52 2.49 11.88
N ASP A 128 16.99 1.87 12.93
CA ASP A 128 15.57 1.68 13.15
C ASP A 128 14.97 2.96 13.73
N GLY A 129 14.62 3.90 12.85
CA GLY A 129 14.12 5.18 13.30
C GLY A 129 13.34 6.00 12.29
N TYR A 130 12.84 7.12 12.78
CA TYR A 130 12.11 8.13 12.02
C TYR A 130 12.39 9.54 12.55
N ILE A 131 12.20 10.54 11.70
CA ILE A 131 12.34 11.97 12.03
C ILE A 131 10.96 12.56 12.26
N ASN A 132 10.83 13.34 13.32
CA ASN A 132 9.70 14.24 13.57
C ASN A 132 10.14 15.69 13.54
N VAL A 133 9.30 16.55 12.97
CA VAL A 133 9.40 18.02 13.11
C VAL A 133 8.09 18.53 13.69
N HIS A 134 8.16 19.16 14.85
CA HIS A 134 7.01 19.60 15.64
C HIS A 134 6.56 21.01 15.26
N LEU A 135 5.29 21.34 15.54
CA LEU A 135 4.74 22.66 15.27
C LEU A 135 5.44 23.75 16.10
N SER A 136 5.65 23.52 17.40
CA SER A 136 6.41 24.45 18.24
C SER A 136 6.84 23.80 19.56
N SER A 137 7.70 24.48 20.32
CA SER A 137 8.10 24.03 21.67
C SER A 137 6.96 23.96 22.69
N THR A 138 5.82 24.60 22.42
CA THR A 138 4.62 24.53 23.27
C THR A 138 3.57 23.58 22.73
N ASN A 139 3.72 23.11 21.49
CA ASN A 139 2.79 22.21 20.79
C ASN A 139 3.59 21.04 20.19
N LEU A 140 4.22 20.24 21.05
CA LEU A 140 5.01 19.08 20.62
C LEU A 140 4.14 17.94 20.10
N ASP A 141 2.87 17.88 20.47
CA ASP A 141 1.97 16.81 20.00
C ASP A 141 1.49 17.03 18.54
N ILE A 142 1.75 18.20 17.96
CA ILE A 142 1.39 18.52 16.58
C ILE A 142 2.65 18.44 15.71
N LEU A 143 2.62 17.60 14.67
CA LEU A 143 3.72 17.42 13.72
C LEU A 143 3.45 18.20 12.44
N VAL A 144 4.47 18.91 11.94
CA VAL A 144 4.43 19.58 10.64
C VAL A 144 5.04 18.73 9.54
N ALA A 145 6.02 17.89 9.86
CA ALA A 145 6.64 16.97 8.92
C ALA A 145 7.22 15.73 9.61
N GLN A 146 7.31 14.62 8.87
CA GLN A 146 7.81 13.34 9.36
C GLN A 146 8.47 12.51 8.24
N ALA A 147 9.46 11.69 8.56
CA ALA A 147 10.01 10.70 7.63
C ALA A 147 10.56 9.47 8.35
N ASP A 148 10.25 8.28 7.85
CA ASP A 148 11.01 7.08 8.19
C ASP A 148 12.42 7.17 7.57
N ILE A 149 13.44 6.74 8.33
CA ILE A 149 14.85 6.77 7.92
C ILE A 149 15.51 5.41 8.06
N GLY A 150 16.76 5.30 7.60
CA GLY A 150 17.56 4.09 7.80
C GLY A 150 16.90 2.86 7.19
N GLN A 151 16.68 1.82 8.00
CA GLN A 151 16.05 0.58 7.54
C GLN A 151 14.54 0.73 7.28
N ASN A 152 13.91 1.77 7.82
CA ASN A 152 12.47 2.02 7.71
C ASN A 152 12.10 2.79 6.43
N GLU A 153 13.09 3.33 5.71
CA GLU A 153 12.87 4.08 4.46
C GLU A 153 12.00 3.31 3.47
N LEU A 154 10.97 3.97 2.91
CA LEU A 154 10.16 3.40 1.83
C LEU A 154 10.92 3.42 0.51
N ILE A 155 10.96 2.29 -0.19
CA ILE A 155 11.72 2.16 -1.45
C ILE A 155 10.88 2.40 -2.72
N GLY A 156 9.64 2.89 -2.55
CA GLY A 156 8.72 3.24 -3.64
C GLY A 156 7.97 2.06 -4.27
N VAL A 157 8.21 0.82 -3.83
CA VAL A 157 7.44 -0.35 -4.26
C VAL A 157 6.15 -0.41 -3.45
N THR A 158 5.00 -0.43 -4.13
CA THR A 158 3.69 -0.37 -3.48
C THR A 158 2.65 -1.25 -4.17
N LYS A 159 1.67 -1.76 -3.41
CA LYS A 159 0.48 -2.46 -3.91
C LYS A 159 -0.75 -1.88 -3.23
N THR A 160 -1.80 -1.60 -3.99
CA THR A 160 -3.04 -1.01 -3.47
C THR A 160 -4.23 -1.89 -3.84
N TYR A 161 -5.11 -2.12 -2.87
CA TYR A 161 -6.39 -2.81 -3.05
C TYR A 161 -7.54 -1.85 -2.76
N ALA A 162 -8.62 -1.96 -3.52
CA ALA A 162 -9.84 -1.21 -3.25
C ALA A 162 -10.60 -1.85 -2.08
N LEU A 163 -11.15 -1.01 -1.21
CA LEU A 163 -12.11 -1.42 -0.19
C LEU A 163 -13.46 -0.84 -0.62
N LEU A 164 -14.35 -1.70 -1.07
CA LEU A 164 -15.66 -1.30 -1.57
C LEU A 164 -16.60 -1.05 -0.39
N GLN A 165 -17.67 -0.30 -0.64
CA GLN A 165 -18.75 -0.17 0.34
C GLN A 165 -19.34 -1.54 0.65
N PHE A 166 -19.58 -1.78 1.93
CA PHE A 166 -20.31 -2.95 2.38
C PHE A 166 -21.69 -2.52 2.88
N ASP A 167 -22.72 -3.27 2.52
CA ASP A 167 -24.12 -2.90 2.74
C ASP A 167 -24.42 -1.45 2.29
N ASN A 168 -25.21 -0.72 3.08
CA ASN A 168 -25.62 0.66 2.82
C ASN A 168 -24.77 1.68 3.59
N SER A 169 -23.48 1.38 3.84
CA SER A 169 -22.62 2.22 4.69
C SER A 169 -22.26 3.57 4.06
N GLU A 170 -22.25 3.68 2.72
CA GLU A 170 -21.65 4.79 1.95
C GLU A 170 -20.14 5.02 2.24
N ILE A 171 -19.51 4.13 3.02
CA ILE A 171 -18.08 4.17 3.37
C ILE A 171 -17.33 3.26 2.41
N SER A 172 -16.30 3.79 1.77
CA SER A 172 -15.39 3.02 0.90
C SER A 172 -13.96 3.44 1.19
N GLY A 173 -12.98 2.80 0.56
CA GLY A 173 -11.60 3.17 0.79
C GLY A 173 -10.60 2.40 -0.06
N SER A 174 -9.35 2.42 0.41
CA SER A 174 -8.26 1.64 -0.16
C SER A 174 -7.29 1.21 0.93
N ALA A 175 -6.66 0.07 0.73
CA ALA A 175 -5.54 -0.41 1.52
C ALA A 175 -4.29 -0.40 0.64
N LYS A 176 -3.34 0.48 0.96
CA LYS A 176 -2.05 0.58 0.27
C LYS A 176 -0.95 -0.01 1.15
N PHE A 177 -0.20 -0.95 0.60
CA PHE A 177 0.99 -1.51 1.22
C PHE A 177 2.23 -0.94 0.52
N SER A 178 3.19 -0.43 1.30
CA SER A 178 4.43 0.14 0.81
C SER A 178 5.63 -0.60 1.41
N GLN A 179 6.58 -1.00 0.57
CA GLN A 179 7.75 -1.75 1.01
C GLN A 179 8.79 -0.84 1.68
N ARG A 180 9.26 -1.25 2.86
CA ARG A 180 10.41 -0.66 3.55
C ARG A 180 11.72 -1.29 3.08
N LYS A 181 12.84 -0.60 3.29
CA LYS A 181 14.19 -1.08 2.93
C LYS A 181 14.54 -2.42 3.60
N ASN A 182 14.07 -2.66 4.83
CA ASN A 182 14.23 -3.93 5.55
C ASN A 182 13.32 -5.07 5.06
N GLY A 183 12.38 -4.80 4.13
CA GLY A 183 11.43 -5.79 3.59
C GLY A 183 10.07 -5.83 4.30
N GLU A 184 9.94 -5.17 5.45
CA GLU A 184 8.64 -4.98 6.12
C GLU A 184 7.69 -4.13 5.25
N ALA A 185 6.40 -4.17 5.58
CA ALA A 185 5.39 -3.38 4.88
C ALA A 185 4.78 -2.31 5.79
N LEU A 186 4.64 -1.10 5.27
CA LEU A 186 3.72 -0.10 5.82
C LEU A 186 2.36 -0.26 5.15
N ALA A 187 1.34 -0.66 5.91
CA ALA A 187 -0.05 -0.58 5.48
C ALA A 187 -0.63 0.79 5.80
N THR A 188 -1.21 1.43 4.79
CA THR A 188 -2.00 2.66 4.90
C THR A 188 -3.42 2.34 4.46
N ILE A 189 -4.37 2.43 5.37
CA ILE A 189 -5.80 2.36 5.02
C ILE A 189 -6.32 3.78 4.95
N GLN A 190 -6.98 4.12 3.85
CA GLN A 190 -7.63 5.40 3.65
C GLN A 190 -9.09 5.20 3.29
N LEU A 191 -9.98 5.76 4.10
CA LEU A 191 -11.43 5.74 3.91
C LEU A 191 -11.91 7.05 3.30
N THR A 192 -12.95 6.94 2.48
CA THR A 192 -13.81 8.04 2.04
C THR A 192 -15.11 7.94 2.82
N ASN A 193 -15.60 9.09 3.33
CA ASN A 193 -16.76 9.18 4.22
C ASN A 193 -16.58 8.46 5.57
N ALA A 194 -15.36 8.49 6.14
CA ALA A 194 -15.15 8.05 7.51
C ALA A 194 -16.01 8.88 8.50
N ILE A 195 -16.31 8.31 9.66
CA ILE A 195 -17.19 8.95 10.65
C ILE A 195 -16.33 9.77 11.62
N ASP A 196 -16.41 11.11 11.53
CA ASP A 196 -15.70 12.03 12.42
C ASP A 196 -15.89 11.65 13.91
N GLY A 197 -14.79 11.60 14.64
CA GLY A 197 -14.75 11.28 16.07
C GLY A 197 -14.77 9.78 16.41
N GLU A 198 -14.99 8.90 15.44
CA GLU A 198 -14.91 7.44 15.64
C GLU A 198 -13.51 6.90 15.30
N MET A 199 -13.20 5.74 15.87
CA MET A 199 -12.09 4.89 15.41
C MET A 199 -12.68 3.66 14.75
N HIS A 200 -12.25 3.36 13.53
CA HIS A 200 -12.73 2.20 12.78
C HIS A 200 -11.71 1.05 12.84
N PRO A 201 -11.97 -0.04 13.60
CA PRO A 201 -11.11 -1.22 13.57
C PRO A 201 -11.08 -1.85 12.18
N SER A 202 -9.96 -2.48 11.82
CA SER A 202 -9.86 -3.23 10.57
C SER A 202 -8.90 -4.40 10.68
N HIS A 203 -9.12 -5.41 9.84
CA HIS A 203 -8.38 -6.68 9.89
C HIS A 203 -8.14 -7.24 8.49
N ILE A 204 -7.04 -7.96 8.32
CA ILE A 204 -6.91 -8.96 7.26
C ILE A 204 -7.47 -10.28 7.78
N HIS A 205 -8.40 -10.87 7.04
CA HIS A 205 -8.94 -12.21 7.24
C HIS A 205 -8.38 -13.19 6.20
N ARG A 206 -8.46 -14.50 6.48
CA ARG A 206 -8.11 -15.57 5.53
C ARG A 206 -9.26 -15.90 4.56
N ASN A 207 -8.94 -16.54 3.44
CA ASN A 207 -9.86 -16.94 2.35
C ASN A 207 -10.41 -15.73 1.56
N THR A 208 -11.37 -15.95 0.67
CA THR A 208 -12.13 -14.85 0.05
C THR A 208 -13.11 -14.23 1.06
N ALA A 209 -13.50 -12.98 0.83
CA ALA A 209 -14.53 -12.31 1.61
C ALA A 209 -15.86 -13.10 1.66
N LEU A 210 -16.21 -13.76 0.55
CA LEU A 210 -17.42 -14.55 0.40
C LEU A 210 -17.39 -15.83 1.27
N GLU A 211 -16.24 -16.49 1.36
CA GLU A 211 -16.06 -17.71 2.16
C GLU A 211 -15.87 -17.40 3.65
N THR A 212 -15.50 -16.16 3.96
CA THR A 212 -15.13 -15.69 5.30
C THR A 212 -13.89 -16.42 5.86
N GLY A 213 -13.34 -15.90 6.95
CA GLY A 213 -12.22 -16.57 7.62
C GLY A 213 -11.81 -15.90 8.93
N GLU A 214 -10.90 -16.59 9.63
CA GLU A 214 -10.29 -16.07 10.85
C GLU A 214 -9.43 -14.84 10.55
N ILE A 215 -9.29 -13.96 11.55
CA ILE A 215 -8.39 -12.81 11.50
C ILE A 215 -6.94 -13.33 11.46
N ALA A 216 -6.19 -12.87 10.47
CA ALA A 216 -4.76 -13.14 10.33
C ALA A 216 -3.90 -11.97 10.82
N LEU A 217 -4.35 -10.74 10.61
CA LEU A 217 -3.63 -9.53 11.01
C LEU A 217 -4.61 -8.44 11.45
N THR A 218 -4.31 -7.82 12.59
CA THR A 218 -5.04 -6.66 13.10
C THR A 218 -4.31 -5.37 12.75
N PHE A 219 -4.99 -4.44 12.09
CA PHE A 219 -4.42 -3.12 11.80
C PHE A 219 -4.63 -2.16 12.98
N ASN A 220 -3.84 -1.08 13.00
CA ASN A 220 -4.19 0.10 13.80
C ASN A 220 -5.54 0.66 13.31
N PRO A 221 -6.47 1.03 14.21
CA PRO A 221 -7.76 1.59 13.83
C PRO A 221 -7.63 2.86 12.97
N ILE A 222 -8.51 3.02 12.00
CA ILE A 222 -8.61 4.21 11.15
C ILE A 222 -9.21 5.35 11.98
N ASP A 223 -8.50 6.48 12.08
CA ASP A 223 -9.03 7.69 12.72
C ASP A 223 -10.08 8.32 11.82
N GLY A 224 -11.33 8.35 12.28
CA GLY A 224 -12.46 8.87 11.54
C GLY A 224 -12.35 10.34 11.15
N ASN A 225 -11.58 11.16 11.90
CA ASN A 225 -11.37 12.58 11.56
C ASN A 225 -10.44 12.76 10.35
N THR A 226 -9.48 11.85 10.18
CA THR A 226 -8.53 11.90 9.05
C THR A 226 -8.91 10.94 7.93
N GLY A 227 -9.69 9.91 8.25
CA GLY A 227 -9.98 8.76 7.41
C GLY A 227 -8.76 7.86 7.18
N ILE A 228 -7.67 7.97 7.94
CA ILE A 228 -6.41 7.27 7.66
C ILE A 228 -5.91 6.47 8.88
N SER A 229 -5.35 5.28 8.65
CA SER A 229 -4.44 4.59 9.59
C SER A 229 -3.13 4.20 8.94
N TYR A 230 -2.13 3.96 9.79
CA TYR A 230 -0.81 3.45 9.43
C TYR A 230 -0.47 2.26 10.34
N THR A 231 -0.06 1.14 9.76
CA THR A 231 0.36 -0.06 10.51
C THR A 231 1.66 -0.59 9.93
N ASN A 232 2.69 -0.78 10.77
CA ASN A 232 3.88 -1.52 10.37
C ASN A 232 3.61 -3.03 10.42
N ILE A 233 4.07 -3.77 9.42
CA ILE A 233 3.81 -5.20 9.28
C ILE A 233 5.12 -5.94 9.04
N ASN A 234 5.44 -6.82 9.98
CA ASN A 234 6.55 -7.78 9.89
C ASN A 234 6.16 -9.20 10.27
N GLN A 235 4.96 -9.38 10.83
CA GLN A 235 4.37 -10.67 11.18
C GLN A 235 2.85 -10.58 11.24
N LEU A 236 2.19 -11.73 11.21
CA LEU A 236 0.77 -11.91 11.53
C LEU A 236 0.54 -11.90 13.04
N ASP A 237 -0.72 -11.87 13.47
CA ASP A 237 -1.11 -11.84 14.88
C ASP A 237 -0.66 -13.10 15.65
N ASP A 238 -0.44 -14.21 14.94
CA ASP A 238 0.09 -15.47 15.48
C ASP A 238 1.63 -15.54 15.52
N ALA A 239 2.29 -14.41 15.26
CA ALA A 239 3.75 -14.26 15.15
C ALA A 239 4.40 -15.00 13.97
N THR A 240 3.61 -15.46 12.98
CA THR A 240 4.15 -15.93 11.70
C THR A 240 4.79 -14.75 10.95
N PRO A 241 6.07 -14.82 10.53
CA PRO A 241 6.69 -13.76 9.74
C PRO A 241 5.88 -13.47 8.47
N PHE A 242 5.63 -12.20 8.21
CA PHE A 242 4.82 -11.74 7.09
C PHE A 242 5.34 -10.38 6.64
N MET A 243 5.96 -10.37 5.45
CA MET A 243 6.68 -9.26 4.87
C MET A 243 5.97 -8.75 3.63
N TYR A 244 6.48 -7.65 3.04
CA TYR A 244 5.86 -7.05 1.85
C TYR A 244 5.65 -8.04 0.70
N GLU A 245 6.63 -8.91 0.45
CA GLU A 245 6.59 -9.90 -0.62
C GLU A 245 5.45 -10.92 -0.49
N ASN A 246 4.92 -11.12 0.73
CA ASN A 246 3.85 -12.08 0.97
C ASN A 246 2.45 -11.53 0.62
N ILE A 247 2.30 -10.22 0.47
CA ILE A 247 1.00 -9.56 0.33
C ILE A 247 0.28 -9.95 -0.96
N ALA A 248 1.01 -10.03 -2.08
CA ALA A 248 0.41 -10.39 -3.38
C ALA A 248 -0.03 -11.86 -3.44
N ASP A 249 0.57 -12.70 -2.60
CA ASP A 249 0.33 -14.13 -2.55
C ASP A 249 -0.61 -14.55 -1.41
N PHE A 250 -1.03 -13.61 -0.57
CA PHE A 250 -1.89 -13.91 0.55
C PHE A 250 -3.30 -14.26 0.08
N ASP A 251 -3.84 -15.35 0.61
CA ASP A 251 -5.24 -15.73 0.44
C ASP A 251 -6.04 -15.06 1.56
N GLY A 252 -6.57 -13.87 1.26
CA GLY A 252 -7.28 -13.08 2.25
C GLY A 252 -8.12 -11.94 1.70
N TYR A 253 -8.77 -11.25 2.64
CA TYR A 253 -9.57 -10.06 2.40
C TYR A 253 -9.48 -9.12 3.60
N ILE A 254 -9.82 -7.85 3.40
CA ILE A 254 -9.84 -6.83 4.45
C ILE A 254 -11.28 -6.50 4.81
N ASN A 255 -11.54 -6.40 6.11
CA ASN A 255 -12.76 -5.82 6.67
C ASN A 255 -12.43 -4.54 7.43
N VAL A 256 -13.34 -3.57 7.32
CA VAL A 256 -13.36 -2.36 8.15
C VAL A 256 -14.68 -2.34 8.91
N HIS A 257 -14.60 -2.12 10.23
CA HIS A 257 -15.76 -2.11 11.13
C HIS A 257 -16.23 -0.68 11.42
N LEU A 258 -17.51 -0.55 11.80
CA LEU A 258 -18.14 0.74 12.05
C LEU A 258 -17.51 1.50 13.21
N SER A 259 -17.26 0.85 14.35
CA SER A 259 -16.54 1.46 15.48
C SER A 259 -15.99 0.41 16.45
N GLU A 260 -15.29 0.83 17.50
CA GLU A 260 -14.86 -0.08 18.59
C GLU A 260 -16.02 -0.73 19.36
N THR A 261 -17.24 -0.19 19.25
CA THR A 261 -18.43 -0.69 19.97
C THR A 261 -19.46 -1.34 19.05
N ASP A 262 -19.29 -1.21 17.74
CA ASP A 262 -20.16 -1.79 16.72
C ASP A 262 -19.32 -2.48 15.64
N ASN A 263 -19.38 -3.81 15.63
CA ASN A 263 -18.61 -4.67 14.73
C ASN A 263 -19.22 -4.79 13.33
N SER A 264 -20.27 -4.03 12.99
CA SER A 264 -20.84 -4.02 11.64
C SER A 264 -19.77 -3.67 10.61
N ILE A 265 -19.70 -4.43 9.51
CA ILE A 265 -18.73 -4.18 8.43
C ILE A 265 -19.25 -2.99 7.61
N VAL A 266 -18.39 -2.01 7.37
CA VAL A 266 -18.73 -0.82 6.58
C VAL A 266 -17.99 -0.78 5.24
N SER A 267 -16.84 -1.42 5.14
CA SER A 267 -16.08 -1.53 3.91
C SER A 267 -15.29 -2.83 3.87
N GLN A 268 -15.17 -3.42 2.68
CA GLN A 268 -14.57 -4.73 2.48
C GLN A 268 -13.85 -4.83 1.14
N GLY A 269 -12.78 -5.61 1.04
CA GLY A 269 -12.13 -5.90 -0.23
C GLY A 269 -11.23 -7.13 -0.19
N ASP A 270 -11.33 -7.97 -1.22
CA ASP A 270 -10.40 -9.08 -1.43
C ASP A 270 -8.98 -8.56 -1.72
N ILE A 271 -7.96 -9.25 -1.21
CA ILE A 271 -6.55 -8.91 -1.40
C ILE A 271 -5.73 -10.09 -1.90
N GLY A 272 -4.48 -9.82 -2.29
CA GLY A 272 -3.53 -10.85 -2.71
C GLY A 272 -4.07 -11.69 -3.85
N ARG A 273 -4.12 -13.01 -3.64
CA ARG A 273 -4.59 -13.98 -4.64
C ARG A 273 -6.07 -13.86 -4.99
N ASN A 274 -6.85 -13.27 -4.09
CA ASN A 274 -8.29 -13.11 -4.25
C ASN A 274 -8.64 -11.82 -5.01
N GLU A 275 -7.68 -10.92 -5.23
CA GLU A 275 -7.91 -9.69 -5.99
C GLU A 275 -8.49 -10.01 -7.38
N LEU A 276 -9.50 -9.25 -7.79
CA LEU A 276 -10.03 -9.34 -9.15
C LEU A 276 -9.06 -8.68 -10.13
N THR A 277 -8.77 -9.37 -11.23
CA THR A 277 -7.91 -8.87 -12.31
C THR A 277 -8.56 -7.75 -13.13
N GLY A 278 -9.89 -7.63 -13.05
CA GLY A 278 -10.71 -6.79 -13.92
C GLY A 278 -11.18 -7.47 -15.20
N GLU A 279 -10.70 -8.68 -15.50
CA GLU A 279 -11.24 -9.52 -16.58
C GLU A 279 -12.56 -10.15 -16.15
N SER A 280 -13.57 -10.09 -17.02
CA SER A 280 -14.86 -10.74 -16.81
C SER A 280 -15.53 -11.18 -18.12
N VAL A 281 -16.48 -12.11 -17.98
CA VAL A 281 -17.41 -12.54 -19.03
C VAL A 281 -18.83 -12.50 -18.47
N VAL A 282 -19.81 -12.20 -19.33
CA VAL A 282 -21.23 -12.10 -18.95
C VAL A 282 -22.06 -12.91 -19.93
N TYR A 283 -22.96 -13.74 -19.40
CA TYR A 283 -23.89 -14.56 -20.16
C TYR A 283 -25.34 -14.18 -19.83
N ASP A 284 -26.18 -14.10 -20.85
CA ASP A 284 -27.60 -13.79 -20.68
C ASP A 284 -28.38 -15.01 -20.17
N LEU A 285 -29.19 -14.82 -19.12
CA LEU A 285 -30.12 -15.81 -18.60
C LEU A 285 -31.54 -15.41 -19.02
N ASN A 286 -32.11 -16.17 -19.95
CA ASN A 286 -33.41 -15.90 -20.54
C ASN A 286 -34.55 -16.50 -19.72
N GLU A 287 -35.73 -15.91 -19.85
CA GLU A 287 -37.00 -16.40 -19.29
C GLU A 287 -37.34 -17.82 -19.78
N VAL A 288 -37.89 -18.66 -18.88
CA VAL A 288 -38.30 -20.04 -19.19
C VAL A 288 -39.75 -20.35 -18.78
N ASP A 289 -39.98 -20.88 -17.58
CA ASP A 289 -41.30 -21.34 -17.14
C ASP A 289 -42.07 -20.27 -16.37
N VAL A 290 -41.36 -19.32 -15.77
CA VAL A 290 -41.94 -18.22 -14.99
C VAL A 290 -41.79 -16.91 -15.76
N PRO A 291 -42.91 -16.30 -16.19
CA PRO A 291 -42.87 -15.07 -16.98
C PRO A 291 -42.15 -13.92 -16.29
N ASP A 292 -41.51 -13.08 -17.10
CA ASP A 292 -40.82 -11.85 -16.74
C ASP A 292 -39.57 -12.01 -15.86
N ILE A 293 -39.11 -13.24 -15.56
CA ILE A 293 -37.84 -13.49 -14.85
C ILE A 293 -36.73 -13.74 -15.87
N SER A 294 -35.68 -12.92 -15.81
CA SER A 294 -34.48 -13.02 -16.65
C SER A 294 -33.33 -12.27 -15.96
N GLY A 295 -32.11 -12.42 -16.47
CA GLY A 295 -30.97 -11.79 -15.85
C GLY A 295 -29.66 -12.14 -16.52
N THR A 296 -28.57 -12.12 -15.75
CA THR A 296 -27.23 -12.43 -16.24
C THR A 296 -26.48 -13.31 -15.25
N ALA A 297 -25.51 -14.05 -15.77
CA ALA A 297 -24.44 -14.68 -15.00
C ALA A 297 -23.11 -14.05 -15.42
N SER A 298 -22.46 -13.35 -14.50
CA SER A 298 -21.15 -12.73 -14.69
C SER A 298 -20.08 -13.53 -13.97
N PHE A 299 -18.95 -13.78 -14.62
CA PHE A 299 -17.78 -14.40 -14.00
C PHE A 299 -16.63 -13.40 -14.03
N PHE A 300 -15.98 -13.19 -12.89
CA PHE A 300 -14.84 -12.29 -12.75
C PHE A 300 -13.59 -13.07 -12.37
N ARG A 301 -12.49 -12.85 -13.10
CA ARG A 301 -11.23 -13.57 -12.87
C ARG A 301 -10.50 -13.04 -11.64
N ARG A 302 -10.15 -13.93 -10.71
CA ARG A 302 -9.23 -13.67 -9.59
C ARG A 302 -7.77 -13.88 -10.00
N GLN A 303 -6.82 -13.28 -9.28
CA GLN A 303 -5.38 -13.43 -9.57
C GLN A 303 -4.89 -14.89 -9.52
N ASN A 304 -5.48 -15.72 -8.67
CA ASN A 304 -5.18 -17.16 -8.58
C ASN A 304 -5.77 -18.01 -9.73
N GLY A 305 -6.58 -17.43 -10.63
CA GLY A 305 -7.24 -18.13 -11.74
C GLY A 305 -8.63 -18.68 -11.41
N GLU A 306 -9.06 -18.60 -10.15
CA GLU A 306 -10.45 -18.87 -9.77
C GLU A 306 -11.39 -17.79 -10.33
N ALA A 307 -12.69 -18.06 -10.33
CA ALA A 307 -13.70 -17.08 -10.72
C ALA A 307 -14.64 -16.73 -9.57
N LEU A 308 -14.98 -15.44 -9.44
CA LEU A 308 -16.16 -15.02 -8.71
C LEU A 308 -17.34 -15.02 -9.69
N ALA A 309 -18.30 -15.93 -9.49
CA ALA A 309 -19.57 -15.93 -10.22
C ALA A 309 -20.58 -15.04 -9.49
N ILE A 310 -21.23 -14.15 -10.23
CA ILE A 310 -22.35 -13.32 -9.76
C ILE A 310 -23.53 -13.55 -10.70
N ILE A 311 -24.64 -14.02 -10.14
CA ILE A 311 -25.91 -14.17 -10.87
C ILE A 311 -26.84 -13.06 -10.41
N GLU A 312 -27.38 -12.30 -11.37
CA GLU A 312 -28.31 -11.21 -11.11
C GLU A 312 -29.59 -11.45 -11.90
N LEU A 313 -30.69 -11.73 -11.22
CA LEU A 313 -32.02 -11.93 -11.80
C LEU A 313 -32.94 -10.76 -11.46
N MET A 314 -33.79 -10.40 -12.43
CA MET A 314 -34.87 -9.43 -12.24
C MET A 314 -36.18 -10.16 -11.96
N ASN A 315 -37.06 -9.51 -11.18
CA ASN A 315 -38.44 -9.97 -10.89
C ASN A 315 -38.53 -11.33 -10.17
N THR A 316 -37.51 -11.71 -9.41
CA THR A 316 -37.54 -12.93 -8.58
C THR A 316 -38.65 -12.87 -7.52
N PRO A 317 -39.30 -14.00 -7.19
CA PRO A 317 -40.21 -14.09 -6.06
C PRO A 317 -39.53 -13.70 -4.74
N VAL A 318 -40.04 -12.65 -4.09
CA VAL A 318 -39.54 -12.17 -2.78
C VAL A 318 -39.52 -13.30 -1.75
N ASP A 319 -38.46 -13.34 -0.94
CA ASP A 319 -38.17 -14.37 0.08
C ASP A 319 -37.97 -15.80 -0.47
N GLY A 320 -37.89 -15.98 -1.78
CA GLY A 320 -37.50 -17.25 -2.42
C GLY A 320 -36.00 -17.50 -2.33
N MET A 321 -35.58 -18.76 -2.35
CA MET A 321 -34.19 -19.14 -2.64
C MET A 321 -34.21 -20.01 -3.89
N HIS A 322 -33.45 -19.62 -4.89
CA HIS A 322 -33.49 -20.20 -6.23
C HIS A 322 -32.17 -20.91 -6.53
N PRO A 323 -32.12 -22.26 -6.44
CA PRO A 323 -30.91 -23.01 -6.74
C PRO A 323 -30.45 -22.80 -8.17
N GLY A 324 -29.14 -22.67 -8.37
CA GLY A 324 -28.53 -22.52 -9.69
C GLY A 324 -27.52 -23.63 -9.97
N HIS A 325 -27.44 -24.06 -11.22
CA HIS A 325 -26.47 -25.08 -11.65
C HIS A 325 -25.86 -24.78 -13.02
N ILE A 326 -24.60 -25.17 -13.23
CA ILE A 326 -24.03 -25.39 -14.56
C ILE A 326 -24.28 -26.86 -14.95
N HIS A 327 -24.83 -27.07 -16.13
CA HIS A 327 -25.07 -28.38 -16.74
C HIS A 327 -24.18 -28.61 -17.96
N GLU A 328 -23.88 -29.87 -18.29
CA GLU A 328 -23.18 -30.25 -19.53
C GLU A 328 -24.06 -30.04 -20.78
N ASN A 329 -23.40 -29.80 -21.92
CA ASN A 329 -23.97 -29.56 -23.26
C ASN A 329 -24.62 -28.19 -23.41
N ASP A 330 -25.25 -27.94 -24.56
CA ASP A 330 -26.18 -26.81 -24.72
C ASP A 330 -27.52 -27.11 -24.04
N ALA A 331 -28.27 -26.05 -23.72
CA ALA A 331 -29.56 -26.13 -23.05
C ALA A 331 -30.60 -26.99 -23.79
N ALA A 332 -30.55 -27.03 -25.13
CA ALA A 332 -31.50 -27.81 -25.93
C ALA A 332 -31.21 -29.32 -25.88
N THR A 333 -29.93 -29.67 -25.74
CA THR A 333 -29.45 -31.06 -25.62
C THR A 333 -29.61 -31.58 -24.19
N THR A 334 -29.49 -30.69 -23.19
CA THR A 334 -29.50 -30.98 -21.75
C THR A 334 -28.33 -31.86 -21.28
N GLY A 335 -28.08 -31.90 -19.98
CA GLY A 335 -27.02 -32.73 -19.41
C GLY A 335 -27.04 -32.81 -17.89
N PRO A 336 -26.18 -33.66 -17.30
CA PRO A 336 -25.98 -33.70 -15.85
C PRO A 336 -25.47 -32.35 -15.31
N ILE A 337 -25.68 -32.13 -14.01
CA ILE A 337 -25.10 -31.01 -13.26
C ILE A 337 -23.60 -31.26 -13.11
N MET A 338 -22.81 -30.22 -13.38
CA MET A 338 -21.35 -30.18 -13.15
C MET A 338 -20.98 -29.33 -11.94
N PHE A 339 -21.71 -28.24 -11.71
CA PHE A 339 -21.41 -27.25 -10.69
C PHE A 339 -22.69 -26.72 -10.07
N THR A 340 -22.72 -26.65 -8.74
CA THR A 340 -23.78 -25.99 -7.97
C THR A 340 -23.35 -24.60 -7.51
N PHE A 341 -24.13 -23.58 -7.87
CA PHE A 341 -23.98 -22.22 -7.32
C PHE A 341 -24.60 -22.12 -5.93
N ASN A 342 -24.23 -21.08 -5.18
CA ASN A 342 -25.09 -20.60 -4.10
C ASN A 342 -26.46 -20.19 -4.66
N ASP A 343 -27.53 -20.43 -3.90
CA ASP A 343 -28.89 -20.06 -4.30
C ASP A 343 -29.00 -18.54 -4.54
N VAL A 344 -29.74 -18.14 -5.57
CA VAL A 344 -30.12 -16.73 -5.79
C VAL A 344 -31.16 -16.34 -4.75
N ASP A 345 -30.86 -15.31 -3.96
CA ASP A 345 -31.80 -14.73 -3.00
C ASP A 345 -32.89 -13.98 -3.76
N GLY A 346 -34.14 -14.42 -3.64
CA GLY A 346 -35.27 -13.88 -4.36
C GLY A 346 -35.69 -12.47 -3.95
N SER A 347 -35.24 -11.98 -2.80
CA SER A 347 -35.46 -10.60 -2.35
C SER A 347 -34.48 -9.61 -2.98
N THR A 348 -33.25 -10.04 -3.26
CA THR A 348 -32.23 -9.20 -3.91
C THR A 348 -32.08 -9.48 -5.41
N GLY A 349 -32.44 -10.68 -5.85
CA GLY A 349 -32.16 -11.22 -7.17
C GLY A 349 -30.71 -11.67 -7.35
N ILE A 350 -29.89 -11.72 -6.30
CA ILE A 350 -28.44 -11.89 -6.40
C ILE A 350 -27.98 -13.23 -5.82
N SER A 351 -27.03 -13.89 -6.49
CA SER A 351 -26.16 -14.92 -5.93
C SER A 351 -24.70 -14.57 -6.21
N GLN A 352 -23.82 -14.90 -5.26
CA GLN A 352 -22.37 -14.83 -5.42
C GLN A 352 -21.75 -16.18 -5.04
N THR A 353 -20.86 -16.72 -5.85
CA THR A 353 -20.19 -18.02 -5.61
C THR A 353 -18.72 -17.94 -6.01
N ASN A 354 -17.81 -18.46 -5.16
CA ASN A 354 -16.42 -18.68 -5.54
C ASN A 354 -16.31 -19.99 -6.33
N VAL A 355 -15.78 -19.93 -7.55
CA VAL A 355 -15.70 -21.05 -8.49
C VAL A 355 -14.25 -21.51 -8.59
N ILE A 356 -13.99 -22.68 -8.02
CA ILE A 356 -12.65 -23.26 -7.90
C ILE A 356 -12.56 -24.68 -8.47
N GLN A 357 -13.67 -25.42 -8.44
CA GLN A 357 -13.79 -26.79 -8.90
C GLN A 357 -15.26 -27.15 -9.17
N LEU A 358 -15.47 -28.17 -9.98
CA LEU A 358 -16.76 -28.85 -10.17
C LEU A 358 -17.16 -29.65 -8.93
N ASP A 359 -18.42 -30.08 -8.88
CA ASP A 359 -18.99 -30.84 -7.76
C ASP A 359 -18.29 -32.20 -7.54
N ASP A 360 -17.63 -32.74 -8.57
CA ASP A 360 -16.84 -33.97 -8.50
C ASP A 360 -15.39 -33.76 -8.04
N GLY A 361 -15.00 -32.51 -7.79
CA GLY A 361 -13.64 -32.11 -7.37
C GLY A 361 -12.67 -31.83 -8.52
N THR A 362 -13.12 -31.87 -9.78
CA THR A 362 -12.30 -31.46 -10.92
C THR A 362 -12.03 -29.95 -10.86
N PRO A 363 -10.77 -29.47 -10.90
CA PRO A 363 -10.46 -28.05 -10.93
C PRO A 363 -11.20 -27.33 -12.07
N PHE A 364 -11.78 -26.18 -11.77
CA PHE A 364 -12.60 -25.41 -12.70
C PHE A 364 -12.57 -23.94 -12.30
N GLY A 365 -11.83 -23.14 -13.07
CA GLY A 365 -11.62 -21.72 -12.83
C GLY A 365 -12.16 -20.85 -13.96
N TYR A 366 -11.70 -19.60 -14.01
CA TYR A 366 -12.18 -18.61 -14.96
C TYR A 366 -11.97 -19.02 -16.43
N ASP A 367 -10.77 -19.50 -16.77
CA ASP A 367 -10.47 -19.88 -18.15
C ASP A 367 -11.31 -21.10 -18.59
N ASP A 368 -11.66 -22.00 -17.67
CA ASP A 368 -12.52 -23.17 -17.95
C ASP A 368 -13.97 -22.75 -18.23
N VAL A 369 -14.48 -21.70 -17.55
CA VAL A 369 -15.81 -21.14 -17.82
C VAL A 369 -15.94 -20.65 -19.28
N LEU A 370 -14.86 -20.11 -19.86
CA LEU A 370 -14.88 -19.62 -21.24
C LEU A 370 -14.95 -20.74 -22.27
N GLU A 371 -14.46 -21.93 -21.92
CA GLU A 371 -14.35 -23.07 -22.85
C GLU A 371 -15.39 -24.17 -22.59
N VAL A 372 -16.15 -24.07 -21.49
CA VAL A 372 -17.10 -25.11 -21.11
C VAL A 372 -18.19 -25.27 -22.16
N ASN A 373 -18.46 -26.52 -22.53
CA ASN A 373 -19.70 -26.87 -23.24
C ASN A 373 -20.79 -27.04 -22.20
N GLY A 374 -21.38 -25.91 -21.77
CA GLY A 374 -22.38 -25.91 -20.70
C GLY A 374 -23.50 -24.89 -20.88
N TYR A 375 -24.45 -24.96 -19.95
CA TYR A 375 -25.53 -24.00 -19.78
C TYR A 375 -25.90 -23.87 -18.30
N ILE A 376 -26.44 -22.72 -17.92
CA ILE A 376 -26.92 -22.42 -16.58
C ILE A 376 -28.42 -22.60 -16.50
N ASN A 377 -28.89 -23.25 -15.43
CA ASN A 377 -30.28 -23.28 -15.02
C ASN A 377 -30.44 -22.63 -13.66
N ILE A 378 -31.48 -21.81 -13.50
CA ILE A 378 -31.96 -21.34 -12.19
C ILE A 378 -33.35 -21.91 -11.94
N HIS A 379 -33.54 -22.56 -10.80
CA HIS A 379 -34.76 -23.27 -10.42
C HIS A 379 -35.67 -22.41 -9.54
N LEU A 380 -36.98 -22.68 -9.55
CA LEU A 380 -37.94 -21.94 -8.74
C LEU A 380 -37.69 -22.11 -7.24
N SER A 381 -37.40 -23.32 -6.76
CA SER A 381 -36.98 -23.56 -5.37
C SER A 381 -36.37 -24.94 -5.20
N ALA A 382 -35.70 -25.20 -4.08
CA ALA A 382 -35.22 -26.54 -3.72
C ALA A 382 -36.33 -27.61 -3.67
N SER A 383 -37.60 -27.21 -3.48
CA SER A 383 -38.76 -28.10 -3.49
C SER A 383 -39.44 -28.25 -4.86
N ASP A 384 -39.09 -27.39 -5.82
CA ASP A 384 -39.59 -27.39 -7.18
C ASP A 384 -38.45 -27.12 -8.17
N LEU A 385 -37.60 -28.14 -8.34
CA LEU A 385 -36.47 -28.09 -9.27
C LEU A 385 -36.92 -28.28 -10.73
N ASN A 386 -38.17 -28.67 -10.99
CA ASN A 386 -38.63 -28.87 -12.37
C ASN A 386 -39.05 -27.56 -13.05
N THR A 387 -39.43 -26.55 -12.27
CA THR A 387 -39.77 -25.22 -12.76
C THR A 387 -38.51 -24.36 -12.85
N LEU A 388 -38.17 -23.88 -14.05
CA LEU A 388 -37.03 -23.01 -14.31
C LEU A 388 -37.45 -21.54 -14.36
N VAL A 389 -36.73 -20.70 -13.63
CA VAL A 389 -36.98 -19.25 -13.62
C VAL A 389 -36.08 -18.51 -14.61
N ALA A 390 -34.88 -19.03 -14.90
CA ALA A 390 -34.00 -18.48 -15.92
C ALA A 390 -33.03 -19.54 -16.48
N GLN A 391 -32.61 -19.42 -17.74
CA GLN A 391 -31.67 -20.33 -18.39
C GLN A 391 -30.82 -19.62 -19.46
N GLY A 392 -29.54 -19.99 -19.59
CA GLY A 392 -28.66 -19.48 -20.64
C GLY A 392 -27.51 -20.43 -20.96
N ASN A 393 -27.12 -20.50 -22.23
CA ASN A 393 -25.89 -21.18 -22.63
C ASN A 393 -24.66 -20.40 -22.16
N ILE A 394 -23.54 -21.09 -21.93
CA ILE A 394 -22.26 -20.47 -21.54
C ILE A 394 -21.10 -21.11 -22.32
N GLY A 395 -19.91 -20.51 -22.20
CA GLY A 395 -18.69 -21.00 -22.81
C GLY A 395 -18.80 -21.14 -24.33
N VAL A 396 -18.56 -22.34 -24.87
CA VAL A 396 -18.57 -22.58 -26.33
C VAL A 396 -19.99 -22.62 -26.95
N ASN A 397 -21.03 -22.54 -26.13
CA ASN A 397 -22.44 -22.59 -26.57
C ASN A 397 -23.10 -21.22 -26.69
N ASP A 398 -22.42 -20.16 -26.26
CA ASP A 398 -22.91 -18.77 -26.28
C ASP A 398 -22.80 -18.12 -27.67
#